data_AF-A0A147FAP5-F1
#
_entry.id   AF-A0A147FAP5-F1
#
_cell.length_a   1.000
_cell.length_b   1.000
_cell.length_c   1.000
_cell.angle_alpha   90.00
_cell.angle_beta   90.00
_cell.angle_gamma   90.00
#
_symmetry.space_group_name_H-M   'P 1'
#
loop_
_entity.id
_entity.type
_entity.pdbx_description
1 polymer ?
#
loop_
_entity_poly.entity_id
_entity_poly.type
_entity_poly.pdbx_seq_one_letter_code
_entity_poly.pdbx_strand_id
1 'polypeptide(L)'
;MQTVGRPFFPNPARSGLSCDWGYAPEPTTFGPAEPAPTETRAPGDDHAAAPRSRPRRSTVILGSGLALLVVAASAGFFWLSAQLAASQKQILDQQQQITDQQRELEEQRAQLDRKEQFGAAMQELYATIDPLVGLPYASLVPWSEVEGFAHSAWVHRESVVTMERDITDVKMFTTKLANRVEAARSMASTNATGSPWEAALDSLGHGWVTMTYDESNRPCGLEAMACVSSADPFVVHVSSDTRDTSTLTDWMRTGVAYHEYSHVLQFTNPEATASALTAFGGNAETMADCYALTFLDGWTLDHVVPIDSSSYWEVSVGYGYTCDDAQRQVIRDWVGSLGVQKRTVSQ
;
A
#
# COMPACT_ATOMS: atom_id res chain seq x y z
N MET A 1 19.65 2.10 -62.21
CA MET A 1 19.55 0.92 -61.32
C MET A 1 20.94 0.57 -60.84
N GLN A 2 21.27 0.95 -59.60
CA GLN A 2 22.46 0.49 -58.88
C GLN A 2 21.99 -0.20 -57.59
N THR A 3 22.86 -1.04 -57.04
CA THR A 3 22.50 -2.01 -55.99
C THR A 3 22.20 -1.34 -54.65
N VAL A 4 21.03 -1.68 -54.10
CA VAL A 4 20.64 -1.35 -52.72
C VAL A 4 21.60 -2.05 -51.76
N GLY A 5 22.27 -1.27 -50.91
CA GLY A 5 22.81 -1.79 -49.67
C GLY A 5 21.66 -1.88 -48.66
N ARG A 6 21.46 -3.05 -48.04
CA ARG A 6 20.66 -3.14 -46.81
C ARG A 6 21.61 -3.10 -45.61
N PRO A 7 21.47 -2.13 -44.69
CA PRO A 7 22.08 -2.25 -43.38
C PRO A 7 21.52 -3.52 -42.71
N PHE A 8 22.39 -4.46 -42.37
CA PHE A 8 21.96 -5.67 -41.68
C PHE A 8 21.78 -5.36 -40.19
N PHE A 9 20.59 -4.89 -39.82
CA PHE A 9 20.15 -4.94 -38.44
C PHE A 9 19.92 -6.42 -38.06
N PRO A 10 20.49 -6.91 -36.94
CA PRO A 10 20.25 -8.27 -36.48
C PRO A 10 18.77 -8.47 -36.16
N ASN A 11 18.26 -9.67 -36.43
CA ASN A 11 16.89 -10.03 -36.09
C ASN A 11 16.86 -10.53 -34.62
N PRO A 12 16.22 -9.80 -33.68
CA PRO A 12 16.28 -10.08 -32.25
C PRO A 12 15.42 -11.27 -31.78
N ALA A 13 14.83 -12.06 -32.68
CA ALA A 13 13.96 -13.20 -32.37
C ALA A 13 14.62 -14.41 -31.65
N ARG A 14 15.64 -14.18 -30.81
CA ARG A 14 16.33 -15.16 -29.95
C ARG A 14 16.70 -14.64 -28.54
N SER A 15 16.10 -13.55 -28.06
CA SER A 15 16.17 -13.13 -26.65
C SER A 15 15.09 -13.82 -25.79
N GLY A 16 15.34 -15.07 -25.40
CA GLY A 16 14.40 -15.88 -24.59
C GLY A 16 14.29 -15.47 -23.11
N LEU A 17 13.95 -14.21 -22.82
CA LEU A 17 13.75 -13.69 -21.46
C LEU A 17 12.35 -14.05 -20.93
N SER A 18 12.22 -15.26 -20.42
CA SER A 18 10.99 -15.74 -19.76
C SER A 18 10.76 -15.04 -18.42
N CYS A 19 9.80 -14.12 -18.35
CA CYS A 19 9.28 -13.57 -17.09
C CYS A 19 8.41 -14.63 -16.39
N ASP A 20 8.97 -15.28 -15.37
CA ASP A 20 8.36 -16.40 -14.64
C ASP A 20 7.43 -15.88 -13.50
N TRP A 21 6.13 -16.14 -13.61
CA TRP A 21 5.09 -15.64 -12.69
C TRP A 21 4.59 -16.76 -11.77
N GLY A 22 5.31 -17.01 -10.68
CA GLY A 22 4.98 -18.05 -9.70
C GLY A 22 3.81 -17.68 -8.75
N TYR A 23 2.84 -18.59 -8.62
CA TYR A 23 1.71 -18.48 -7.68
C TYR A 23 1.82 -19.48 -6.51
N ALA A 24 1.30 -19.11 -5.33
CA ALA A 24 1.21 -19.96 -4.13
C ALA A 24 -0.15 -19.79 -3.42
N PRO A 25 -0.61 -20.74 -2.57
CA PRO A 25 -2.05 -21.01 -2.40
C PRO A 25 -2.70 -20.53 -1.07
N GLU A 26 -4.02 -20.73 -1.02
CA GLU A 26 -4.94 -20.49 0.11
C GLU A 26 -4.61 -21.27 1.41
N PRO A 27 -5.11 -20.78 2.56
CA PRO A 27 -5.46 -21.60 3.72
C PRO A 27 -6.98 -21.60 4.02
N THR A 28 -7.48 -22.70 4.60
CA THR A 28 -8.90 -22.97 4.84
C THR A 28 -9.43 -22.57 6.23
N THR A 29 -10.74 -22.38 6.34
CA THR A 29 -11.45 -22.09 7.60
C THR A 29 -11.85 -23.34 8.39
N PHE A 30 -11.84 -23.24 9.72
CA PHE A 30 -12.34 -24.27 10.65
C PHE A 30 -13.02 -23.65 11.88
N GLY A 31 -13.94 -24.40 12.47
CA GLY A 31 -14.59 -24.21 13.76
C GLY A 31 -15.49 -25.43 14.03
N PRO A 32 -16.41 -25.42 15.02
CA PRO A 32 -16.58 -24.54 16.19
C PRO A 32 -16.54 -25.35 17.52
N ALA A 33 -16.81 -24.74 18.70
CA ALA A 33 -17.49 -25.40 19.84
C ALA A 33 -17.80 -24.45 21.03
N GLU A 34 -18.91 -24.72 21.73
CA GLU A 34 -19.23 -24.34 23.12
C GLU A 34 -19.39 -25.68 23.91
N PRO A 35 -19.26 -25.75 25.27
CA PRO A 35 -20.39 -25.41 26.16
C PRO A 35 -20.04 -25.00 27.63
N ALA A 36 -21.05 -24.60 28.42
CA ALA A 36 -21.02 -24.51 29.90
C ALA A 36 -21.28 -25.88 30.61
N PRO A 37 -21.25 -26.04 31.97
CA PRO A 37 -22.42 -25.71 32.83
C PRO A 37 -22.19 -25.48 34.38
N THR A 38 -23.28 -25.27 35.17
CA THR A 38 -23.48 -25.53 36.65
C THR A 38 -22.60 -24.79 37.70
N GLU A 39 -22.91 -24.60 39.00
CA GLU A 39 -24.10 -24.45 39.90
C GLU A 39 -23.51 -24.06 41.33
N THR A 40 -24.08 -23.85 42.53
CA THR A 40 -25.41 -23.95 43.21
C THR A 40 -25.44 -23.10 44.51
N ARG A 41 -26.66 -22.79 45.03
CA ARG A 41 -27.07 -22.72 46.48
C ARG A 41 -26.89 -21.44 47.33
N ALA A 42 -27.86 -21.26 48.25
CA ALA A 42 -27.90 -20.37 49.43
C ALA A 42 -28.01 -21.25 50.74
N PRO A 43 -28.29 -20.80 52.02
CA PRO A 43 -29.28 -19.77 52.46
C PRO A 43 -28.92 -18.97 53.76
N GLY A 44 -29.91 -18.30 54.37
CA GLY A 44 -29.90 -17.75 55.75
C GLY A 44 -30.13 -16.22 55.84
N ASP A 45 -30.78 -15.64 56.86
CA ASP A 45 -31.54 -16.24 57.98
C ASP A 45 -32.56 -15.22 58.58
N ASP A 46 -33.32 -15.63 59.62
CA ASP A 46 -34.66 -15.10 59.95
C ASP A 46 -34.80 -13.87 60.89
N HIS A 47 -36.04 -13.37 61.06
CA HIS A 47 -36.41 -12.15 61.78
C HIS A 47 -36.35 -12.21 63.34
N ALA A 48 -36.24 -11.04 63.98
CA ALA A 48 -36.23 -10.87 65.43
C ALA A 48 -37.55 -10.31 66.03
N ALA A 49 -37.91 -10.75 67.24
CA ALA A 49 -38.91 -10.13 68.11
C ALA A 49 -38.61 -10.36 69.61
N ALA A 50 -39.08 -9.48 70.49
CA ALA A 50 -38.83 -9.51 71.94
C ALA A 50 -40.06 -9.92 72.77
N PRO A 51 -39.92 -10.11 74.09
CA PRO A 51 -40.58 -9.15 74.99
C PRO A 51 -39.76 -8.77 76.26
N ARG A 52 -40.27 -7.80 77.03
CA ARG A 52 -39.67 -7.26 78.28
C ARG A 52 -40.48 -7.63 79.53
N SER A 53 -39.81 -7.86 80.67
CA SER A 53 -40.33 -7.50 82.01
C SER A 53 -39.18 -7.37 83.05
N ARG A 54 -39.53 -7.01 84.30
CA ARG A 54 -38.66 -6.57 85.43
C ARG A 54 -39.39 -6.92 86.76
N PRO A 55 -38.86 -6.65 87.97
CA PRO A 55 -37.47 -6.63 88.49
C PRO A 55 -37.33 -7.33 89.88
N ARG A 56 -36.11 -7.42 90.48
CA ARG A 56 -35.87 -7.07 91.91
C ARG A 56 -34.38 -7.03 92.34
N ARG A 57 -34.17 -6.56 93.58
CA ARG A 57 -32.94 -6.23 94.35
C ARG A 57 -31.99 -7.44 94.53
N SER A 58 -30.71 -7.33 94.95
CA SER A 58 -30.11 -6.34 95.87
C SER A 58 -28.60 -6.02 95.62
N THR A 59 -27.90 -5.55 96.67
CA THR A 59 -26.61 -4.81 96.70
C THR A 59 -25.35 -5.67 96.92
N VAL A 60 -24.17 -5.02 96.95
CA VAL A 60 -22.79 -5.56 97.03
C VAL A 60 -22.34 -6.06 95.64
N ILE A 61 -21.17 -5.72 95.06
CA ILE A 61 -19.83 -5.45 95.63
C ILE A 61 -19.26 -4.09 95.17
N LEU A 62 -18.82 -3.24 96.12
CA LEU A 62 -18.05 -2.02 95.84
C LEU A 62 -16.55 -2.33 95.72
N GLY A 63 -16.15 -2.87 94.57
CA GLY A 63 -14.75 -3.19 94.25
C GLY A 63 -14.61 -3.78 92.85
N SER A 64 -15.42 -4.80 92.54
CA SER A 64 -15.51 -5.40 91.20
C SER A 64 -15.97 -4.40 90.12
N GLY A 65 -16.72 -3.36 90.51
CA GLY A 65 -17.20 -2.33 89.59
C GLY A 65 -16.07 -1.53 88.91
N LEU A 66 -14.96 -1.27 89.59
CA LEU A 66 -13.82 -0.57 88.98
C LEU A 66 -13.10 -1.47 87.97
N ALA A 67 -12.90 -2.74 88.31
CA ALA A 67 -12.33 -3.73 87.39
C ALA A 67 -13.22 -3.97 86.17
N LEU A 68 -14.54 -4.07 86.34
CA LEU A 68 -15.50 -4.19 85.23
C LEU A 68 -15.52 -2.93 84.35
N LEU A 69 -15.40 -1.73 84.92
CA LEU A 69 -15.28 -0.50 84.14
C LEU A 69 -13.95 -0.43 83.36
N VAL A 70 -12.83 -0.86 83.96
CA VAL A 70 -11.53 -0.94 83.26
C VAL A 70 -11.55 -1.98 82.14
N VAL A 71 -12.16 -3.14 82.36
CA VAL A 71 -12.32 -4.19 81.33
C VAL A 71 -13.30 -3.77 80.23
N ALA A 72 -14.39 -3.07 80.55
CA ALA A 72 -15.32 -2.53 79.55
C ALA A 72 -14.68 -1.38 78.74
N ALA A 73 -13.90 -0.52 79.40
CA ALA A 73 -13.17 0.56 78.72
C ALA A 73 -12.05 0.02 77.82
N SER A 74 -11.29 -0.99 78.27
CA SER A 74 -10.25 -1.61 77.43
C SER A 74 -10.85 -2.42 76.29
N ALA A 75 -11.94 -3.17 76.51
CA ALA A 75 -12.67 -3.85 75.44
C ALA A 75 -13.24 -2.86 74.41
N GLY A 76 -13.78 -1.73 74.86
CA GLY A 76 -14.22 -0.64 73.98
C GLY A 76 -13.06 -0.01 73.19
N PHE A 77 -11.89 0.15 73.81
CA PHE A 77 -10.68 0.67 73.17
C PHE A 77 -10.09 -0.33 72.15
N PHE A 78 -10.13 -1.63 72.44
CA PHE A 78 -9.76 -2.68 71.48
C PHE A 78 -10.76 -2.77 70.32
N TRP A 79 -12.06 -2.61 70.57
CA TRP A 79 -13.07 -2.53 69.50
C TRP A 79 -12.84 -1.31 68.61
N LEU A 80 -12.69 -0.11 69.20
CA LEU A 80 -12.44 1.12 68.45
C LEU A 80 -11.14 1.08 67.64
N SER A 81 -10.05 0.54 68.20
CA SER A 81 -8.78 0.42 67.48
C SER A 81 -8.81 -0.66 66.39
N ALA A 82 -9.51 -1.78 66.60
CA ALA A 82 -9.77 -2.76 65.54
C ALA A 82 -10.64 -2.17 64.41
N GLN A 83 -11.66 -1.38 64.75
CA GLN A 83 -12.53 -0.73 63.77
C GLN A 83 -11.79 0.38 62.99
N LEU A 84 -10.89 1.13 63.64
CA LEU A 84 -9.98 2.07 62.98
C LEU A 84 -9.01 1.36 62.03
N ALA A 85 -8.39 0.25 62.46
CA ALA A 85 -7.48 -0.53 61.63
C ALA A 85 -8.21 -1.12 60.40
N ALA A 86 -9.45 -1.61 60.57
CA ALA A 86 -10.28 -2.06 59.46
C ALA A 86 -10.60 -0.91 58.48
N SER A 87 -10.99 0.27 58.99
CA SER A 87 -11.27 1.43 58.11
C SER A 87 -10.01 1.94 57.40
N GLN A 88 -8.85 1.94 58.05
CA GLN A 88 -7.58 2.30 57.42
C GLN A 88 -7.21 1.34 56.30
N LYS A 89 -7.38 0.02 56.51
CA LYS A 89 -7.16 -0.96 55.44
C LYS A 89 -8.12 -0.72 54.26
N GLN A 90 -9.39 -0.47 54.53
CA GLN A 90 -10.40 -0.21 53.49
C GLN A 90 -10.11 1.07 52.70
N ILE A 91 -9.61 2.13 53.36
CA ILE A 91 -9.19 3.37 52.69
C ILE A 91 -7.97 3.13 51.78
N LEU A 92 -7.00 2.32 52.22
CA LEU A 92 -5.84 1.96 51.40
C LEU A 92 -6.22 1.10 50.20
N ASP A 93 -7.08 0.09 50.37
CA ASP A 93 -7.65 -0.71 49.27
C ASP A 93 -8.35 0.20 48.25
N GLN A 94 -9.19 1.14 48.71
CA GLN A 94 -9.88 2.09 47.84
C GLN A 94 -8.93 3.05 47.12
N GLN A 95 -7.90 3.56 47.79
CA GLN A 95 -6.89 4.42 47.15
C GLN A 95 -6.08 3.68 46.07
N GLN A 96 -5.72 2.43 46.33
CA GLN A 96 -5.01 1.61 45.36
C GLN A 96 -5.93 1.23 44.18
N GLN A 97 -7.18 0.84 44.44
CA GLN A 97 -8.18 0.56 43.41
C GLN A 97 -8.47 1.79 42.52
N ILE A 98 -8.51 3.00 43.09
CA ILE A 98 -8.63 4.25 42.32
C ILE A 98 -7.38 4.49 41.47
N THR A 99 -6.18 4.25 42.00
CA THR A 99 -4.91 4.39 41.24
C THR A 99 -4.85 3.43 40.06
N ASP A 100 -5.22 2.16 40.25
CA ASP A 100 -5.25 1.18 39.16
C ASP A 100 -6.34 1.49 38.13
N GLN A 101 -7.52 1.98 38.53
CA GLN A 101 -8.55 2.47 37.60
C GLN A 101 -8.12 3.71 36.82
N GLN A 102 -7.37 4.64 37.44
CA GLN A 102 -6.82 5.81 36.75
C GLN A 102 -5.82 5.37 35.68
N ARG A 103 -4.93 4.43 36.01
CA ARG A 103 -3.96 3.85 35.08
C ARG A 103 -4.64 3.11 33.92
N GLU A 104 -5.66 2.29 34.19
CA GLU A 104 -6.42 1.61 33.13
C GLU A 104 -7.13 2.61 32.20
N LEU A 105 -7.71 3.69 32.74
CA LEU A 105 -8.31 4.76 31.93
C LEU A 105 -7.29 5.54 31.10
N GLU A 106 -6.06 5.71 31.57
CA GLU A 106 -4.97 6.31 30.79
C GLU A 106 -4.48 5.37 29.67
N GLU A 107 -4.32 4.08 29.95
CA GLU A 107 -3.99 3.04 28.96
C GLU A 107 -5.07 2.95 27.86
N GLN A 108 -6.36 2.94 28.23
CA GLN A 108 -7.49 2.93 27.28
C GLN A 108 -7.56 4.22 26.44
N ARG A 109 -7.31 5.40 27.05
CA ARG A 109 -7.25 6.69 26.31
C ARG A 109 -6.12 6.70 25.29
N ALA A 110 -4.94 6.21 25.65
CA ALA A 110 -3.81 6.10 24.73
C ALA A 110 -4.12 5.16 23.55
N GLN A 111 -4.80 4.03 23.79
CA GLN A 111 -5.27 3.16 22.70
C GLN A 111 -6.29 3.84 21.78
N LEU A 112 -7.20 4.68 22.30
CA LEU A 112 -8.20 5.39 21.49
C LEU A 112 -7.55 6.50 20.65
N ASP A 113 -6.72 7.35 21.26
CA ASP A 113 -5.96 8.41 20.59
C ASP A 113 -5.12 7.85 19.43
N ARG A 114 -4.41 6.72 19.62
CA ARG A 114 -3.67 6.08 18.52
C ARG A 114 -4.57 5.50 17.42
N LYS A 115 -5.77 5.00 17.73
CA LYS A 115 -6.75 4.56 16.71
C LYS A 115 -7.27 5.74 15.88
N GLU A 116 -7.53 6.88 16.51
CA GLU A 116 -7.91 8.12 15.82
C GLU A 116 -6.76 8.64 14.95
N GLN A 117 -5.52 8.64 15.45
CA GLN A 117 -4.32 9.02 14.69
C GLN A 117 -4.03 8.08 13.49
N PHE A 118 -4.29 6.77 13.63
CA PHE A 118 -4.19 5.83 12.51
C PHE A 118 -5.28 6.08 11.46
N GLY A 119 -6.53 6.30 11.89
CA GLY A 119 -7.63 6.67 11.00
C GLY A 119 -7.34 7.95 10.22
N ALA A 120 -6.77 8.97 10.88
CA ALA A 120 -6.33 10.20 10.23
C ALA A 120 -5.17 9.97 9.24
N ALA A 121 -4.18 9.14 9.59
CA ALA A 121 -3.07 8.81 8.69
C ALA A 121 -3.54 8.05 7.42
N MET A 122 -4.48 7.11 7.58
CA MET A 122 -5.10 6.43 6.44
C MET A 122 -5.96 7.39 5.60
N GLN A 123 -6.65 8.36 6.23
CA GLN A 123 -7.40 9.38 5.50
C GLN A 123 -6.49 10.30 4.67
N GLU A 124 -5.33 10.68 5.21
CA GLU A 124 -4.29 11.44 4.51
C GLU A 124 -3.69 10.65 3.33
N LEU A 125 -3.48 9.33 3.52
CA LEU A 125 -3.08 8.41 2.46
C LEU A 125 -4.13 8.35 1.34
N TYR A 126 -5.41 8.14 1.65
CA TYR A 126 -6.47 8.12 0.64
C TYR A 126 -6.64 9.48 -0.07
N ALA A 127 -6.46 10.60 0.62
CA ALA A 127 -6.46 11.94 0.01
C ALA A 127 -5.25 12.15 -0.94
N THR A 128 -4.14 11.44 -0.70
CA THR A 128 -2.96 11.42 -1.58
C THR A 128 -3.14 10.46 -2.77
N ILE A 129 -3.92 9.39 -2.60
CA ILE A 129 -4.27 8.40 -3.64
C ILE A 129 -5.34 8.93 -4.60
N ASP A 130 -6.36 9.65 -4.12
CA ASP A 130 -7.51 10.04 -4.95
C ASP A 130 -7.14 10.84 -6.22
N PRO A 131 -6.15 11.75 -6.23
CA PRO A 131 -5.66 12.41 -7.45
C PRO A 131 -4.94 11.50 -8.45
N LEU A 132 -4.61 10.26 -8.06
CA LEU A 132 -3.99 9.26 -8.95
C LEU A 132 -5.03 8.39 -9.65
N VAL A 133 -6.28 8.35 -9.16
CA VAL A 133 -7.32 7.46 -9.66
C VAL A 133 -7.63 7.78 -11.13
N GLY A 134 -7.52 6.78 -12.00
CA GLY A 134 -7.65 6.93 -13.45
C GLY A 134 -6.35 7.29 -14.21
N LEU A 135 -5.22 7.50 -13.53
CA LEU A 135 -3.91 7.48 -14.21
C LEU A 135 -3.58 6.06 -14.66
N PRO A 136 -3.03 5.83 -15.87
CA PRO A 136 -2.90 4.52 -16.50
C PRO A 136 -1.79 3.63 -15.92
N TYR A 137 -1.35 3.87 -14.68
CA TYR A 137 -0.20 3.22 -14.05
C TYR A 137 -0.61 2.59 -12.70
N ALA A 138 -1.17 1.37 -12.70
CA ALA A 138 -1.66 0.73 -11.46
C ALA A 138 -0.57 0.64 -10.35
N SER A 139 0.69 0.41 -10.72
CA SER A 139 1.83 0.34 -9.78
C SER A 139 2.21 1.66 -9.08
N LEU A 140 1.54 2.78 -9.37
CA LEU A 140 1.62 3.97 -8.52
C LEU A 140 1.03 3.75 -7.12
N VAL A 141 0.03 2.87 -7.01
CA VAL A 141 -0.65 2.53 -5.75
C VAL A 141 -0.57 1.02 -5.53
N PRO A 142 0.49 0.51 -4.86
CA PRO A 142 0.60 -0.89 -4.46
C PRO A 142 -0.47 -1.22 -3.41
N TRP A 143 -1.67 -1.60 -3.87
CA TRP A 143 -2.82 -1.85 -3.00
C TRP A 143 -2.57 -2.90 -1.92
N SER A 144 -1.73 -3.91 -2.18
CA SER A 144 -1.32 -4.90 -1.17
C SER A 144 -0.52 -4.30 0.00
N GLU A 145 0.22 -3.22 -0.20
CA GLU A 145 0.92 -2.47 0.87
C GLU A 145 -0.10 -1.64 1.68
N VAL A 146 -1.09 -1.02 0.99
CA VAL A 146 -2.18 -0.25 1.61
C VAL A 146 -3.14 -1.14 2.42
N GLU A 147 -3.49 -2.31 1.88
CA GLU A 147 -4.25 -3.37 2.56
C GLU A 147 -3.44 -3.92 3.76
N GLY A 148 -2.12 -4.08 3.59
CA GLY A 148 -1.19 -4.46 4.65
C GLY A 148 -1.18 -3.52 5.85
N PHE A 149 -1.22 -2.20 5.65
CA PHE A 149 -1.31 -1.23 6.75
C PHE A 149 -2.59 -1.40 7.58
N ALA A 150 -3.74 -1.58 6.91
CA ALA A 150 -5.01 -1.79 7.60
C ALA A 150 -5.03 -3.12 8.38
N HIS A 151 -4.45 -4.18 7.81
CA HIS A 151 -4.30 -5.47 8.47
C HIS A 151 -3.41 -5.38 9.73
N SER A 152 -2.22 -4.77 9.61
CA SER A 152 -1.29 -4.59 10.74
C SER A 152 -1.96 -3.82 11.89
N ALA A 153 -2.61 -2.69 11.61
CA ALA A 153 -3.30 -1.92 12.65
C ALA A 153 -4.46 -2.69 13.32
N TRP A 154 -5.14 -3.58 12.59
CA TRP A 154 -6.17 -4.45 13.19
C TRP A 154 -5.56 -5.51 14.12
N VAL A 155 -4.43 -6.12 13.75
CA VAL A 155 -3.69 -7.07 14.59
C VAL A 155 -3.07 -6.38 15.81
N HIS A 156 -2.55 -5.17 15.64
CA HIS A 156 -1.83 -4.40 16.66
C HIS A 156 -2.71 -3.49 17.52
N ARG A 157 -4.03 -3.43 17.29
CA ARG A 157 -5.03 -2.54 17.93
C ARG A 157 -5.02 -2.45 19.47
N GLU A 158 -4.36 -3.38 20.16
CA GLU A 158 -4.24 -3.45 21.63
C GLU A 158 -2.84 -3.03 22.13
N SER A 159 -1.84 -2.93 21.24
CA SER A 159 -0.48 -2.49 21.54
C SER A 159 -0.25 -1.04 21.10
N VAL A 160 -0.21 -0.12 22.07
CA VAL A 160 0.09 1.31 21.82
C VAL A 160 1.43 1.48 21.09
N VAL A 161 2.47 0.72 21.49
CA VAL A 161 3.83 0.82 20.96
C VAL A 161 3.94 0.27 19.53
N THR A 162 3.17 -0.77 19.19
CA THR A 162 3.19 -1.32 17.82
C THR A 162 2.33 -0.47 16.89
N MET A 163 1.15 -0.02 17.33
CA MET A 163 0.28 0.85 16.55
C MET A 163 0.92 2.22 16.24
N GLU A 164 1.83 2.73 17.09
CA GLU A 164 2.65 3.90 16.78
C GLU A 164 3.64 3.67 15.62
N ARG A 165 4.09 2.43 15.39
CA ARG A 165 4.86 2.07 14.18
C ARG A 165 3.97 2.02 12.96
N ASP A 166 2.81 1.35 13.04
CA ASP A 166 1.85 1.28 11.93
C ASP A 166 1.45 2.69 11.44
N ILE A 167 1.22 3.64 12.37
CA ILE A 167 0.96 5.07 12.07
C ILE A 167 2.16 5.73 11.37
N THR A 168 3.38 5.40 11.79
CA THR A 168 4.62 5.95 11.22
C THR A 168 4.86 5.43 9.81
N ASP A 169 4.64 4.14 9.57
CA ASP A 169 4.84 3.49 8.28
C ASP A 169 3.82 4.01 7.24
N VAL A 170 2.55 4.17 7.61
CA VAL A 170 1.53 4.83 6.77
C VAL A 170 1.94 6.26 6.41
N LYS A 171 2.45 7.05 7.36
CA LYS A 171 2.90 8.43 7.11
C LYS A 171 4.15 8.50 6.24
N MET A 172 5.10 7.59 6.42
CA MET A 172 6.27 7.45 5.54
C MET A 172 5.86 7.08 4.11
N PHE A 173 4.94 6.13 3.94
CA PHE A 173 4.41 5.76 2.63
C PHE A 173 3.66 6.91 1.97
N THR A 174 2.79 7.60 2.71
CA THR A 174 2.04 8.79 2.24
C THR A 174 2.99 9.89 1.79
N THR A 175 4.04 10.17 2.57
CA THR A 175 5.08 11.15 2.21
C THR A 175 5.84 10.74 0.94
N LYS A 176 6.21 9.46 0.81
CA LYS A 176 6.86 8.91 -0.39
C LYS A 176 5.97 9.06 -1.62
N LEU A 177 4.66 8.80 -1.49
CA LEU A 177 3.69 8.94 -2.59
C LEU A 177 3.46 10.40 -2.99
N ALA A 178 3.28 11.30 -2.02
CA ALA A 178 3.15 12.73 -2.24
C ALA A 178 4.38 13.33 -2.94
N ASN A 179 5.59 12.91 -2.56
CA ASN A 179 6.82 13.32 -3.23
C ASN A 179 6.89 12.85 -4.70
N ARG A 180 6.36 11.65 -5.03
CA ARG A 180 6.26 11.18 -6.43
C ARG A 180 5.25 12.02 -7.23
N VAL A 181 4.09 12.34 -6.63
CA VAL A 181 3.07 13.22 -7.24
C VAL A 181 3.67 14.59 -7.58
N GLU A 182 4.39 15.20 -6.65
CA GLU A 182 4.94 16.54 -6.87
C GLU A 182 6.14 16.53 -7.83
N ALA A 183 6.95 15.47 -7.82
CA ALA A 183 7.98 15.26 -8.85
C ALA A 183 7.37 15.15 -10.26
N ALA A 184 6.30 14.36 -10.44
CA ALA A 184 5.64 14.22 -11.74
C ALA A 184 4.97 15.52 -12.22
N ARG A 185 4.37 16.30 -11.31
CA ARG A 185 3.87 17.65 -11.61
C ARG A 185 4.99 18.61 -12.00
N SER A 186 6.11 18.58 -11.28
CA SER A 186 7.29 19.37 -11.60
C SER A 186 7.79 19.04 -13.01
N MET A 187 7.97 17.75 -13.32
CA MET A 187 8.33 17.28 -14.66
C MET A 187 7.38 17.86 -15.71
N ALA A 188 6.08 17.58 -15.61
CA ALA A 188 5.05 18.06 -16.55
C ALA A 188 5.04 19.60 -16.76
N SER A 189 5.48 20.38 -15.75
CA SER A 189 5.61 21.84 -15.84
C SER A 189 6.91 22.31 -16.52
N THR A 190 7.91 21.42 -16.61
CA THR A 190 9.25 21.67 -17.16
C THR A 190 9.51 21.01 -18.52
N ASN A 191 8.53 20.32 -19.10
CA ASN A 191 8.53 19.76 -20.45
C ASN A 191 8.87 20.84 -21.51
N ALA A 192 10.17 21.05 -21.77
CA ALA A 192 10.69 22.24 -22.47
C ALA A 192 11.94 21.95 -23.32
N THR A 193 12.23 20.68 -23.58
CA THR A 193 13.14 20.21 -24.63
C THR A 193 12.42 19.09 -25.39
N GLY A 194 12.71 18.80 -26.66
CA GLY A 194 13.72 19.39 -27.53
C GLY A 194 14.11 18.39 -28.62
N SER A 195 14.13 17.10 -28.26
CA SER A 195 14.17 15.98 -29.20
C SER A 195 12.76 15.38 -29.43
N PRO A 196 12.53 14.63 -30.53
CA PRO A 196 11.23 14.01 -30.80
C PRO A 196 10.87 12.90 -29.81
N TRP A 197 11.87 12.16 -29.31
CA TRP A 197 11.73 11.18 -28.23
C TRP A 197 11.06 11.79 -27.01
N GLU A 198 11.64 12.89 -26.54
CA GLU A 198 11.25 13.65 -25.36
C GLU A 198 9.86 14.24 -25.52
N ALA A 199 9.59 14.93 -26.63
CA ALA A 199 8.28 15.51 -26.92
C ALA A 199 7.15 14.46 -27.03
N ALA A 200 7.46 13.24 -27.50
CA ALA A 200 6.50 12.14 -27.54
C ALA A 200 6.24 11.54 -26.15
N LEU A 201 7.31 11.24 -25.38
CA LEU A 201 7.20 10.68 -24.03
C LEU A 201 6.58 11.66 -23.02
N ASP A 202 6.86 12.96 -23.16
CA ASP A 202 6.22 14.04 -22.40
C ASP A 202 4.71 14.09 -22.63
N SER A 203 4.30 13.97 -23.90
CA SER A 203 2.90 14.01 -24.33
C SER A 203 2.12 12.76 -23.91
N LEU A 204 2.76 11.59 -23.92
CA LEU A 204 2.17 10.31 -23.50
C LEU A 204 2.18 10.14 -21.97
N GLY A 205 3.30 10.46 -21.34
CA GLY A 205 3.58 10.19 -19.93
C GLY A 205 2.96 11.19 -18.96
N HIS A 206 2.63 12.40 -19.42
CA HIS A 206 2.10 13.51 -18.62
C HIS A 206 2.95 13.81 -17.37
N GLY A 207 4.28 13.76 -17.52
CA GLY A 207 5.28 13.98 -16.46
C GLY A 207 5.53 12.81 -15.52
N TRP A 208 4.78 11.70 -15.62
CA TRP A 208 5.05 10.48 -14.85
C TRP A 208 6.15 9.61 -15.45
N VAL A 209 6.34 9.71 -16.78
CA VAL A 209 7.43 9.05 -17.51
C VAL A 209 8.51 10.06 -17.78
N THR A 210 9.76 9.65 -17.63
CA THR A 210 10.94 10.44 -18.02
C THR A 210 11.81 9.62 -18.98
N MET A 211 12.85 10.24 -19.53
CA MET A 211 13.84 9.53 -20.36
C MET A 211 15.27 9.91 -19.99
N THR A 212 16.20 9.00 -20.28
CA THR A 212 17.64 9.23 -20.17
C THR A 212 18.34 8.81 -21.46
N TYR A 213 19.43 9.49 -21.83
CA TYR A 213 20.34 9.03 -22.87
C TYR A 213 21.53 8.34 -22.23
N ASP A 214 21.64 7.03 -22.40
CA ASP A 214 22.71 6.25 -21.78
C ASP A 214 23.93 6.14 -22.71
N GLU A 215 25.03 6.79 -22.31
CA GLU A 215 26.24 6.92 -23.13
C GLU A 215 27.30 5.82 -22.90
N SER A 216 27.33 5.22 -21.71
CA SER A 216 28.44 4.34 -21.27
C SER A 216 27.99 3.03 -20.64
N ASN A 217 26.88 3.05 -19.89
CA ASN A 217 26.14 1.83 -19.59
C ASN A 217 25.17 1.57 -20.75
N ARG A 218 24.92 0.32 -21.11
CA ARG A 218 23.95 -0.03 -22.18
C ARG A 218 22.88 -0.98 -21.62
N PRO A 219 21.90 -0.47 -20.85
CA PRO A 219 20.88 -1.33 -20.23
C PRO A 219 20.04 -2.08 -21.27
N CYS A 220 19.82 -1.47 -22.44
CA CYS A 220 19.09 -2.05 -23.57
C CYS A 220 19.95 -2.99 -24.45
N GLY A 221 21.17 -3.31 -24.03
CA GLY A 221 22.11 -4.12 -24.82
C GLY A 221 22.73 -3.35 -25.99
N LEU A 222 23.14 -4.08 -27.04
CA LEU A 222 23.86 -3.51 -28.19
C LEU A 222 22.98 -3.22 -29.41
N GLU A 223 21.73 -3.70 -29.42
CA GLU A 223 20.91 -3.80 -30.64
C GLU A 223 19.59 -3.02 -30.56
N ALA A 224 19.06 -2.77 -29.35
CA ALA A 224 17.83 -2.00 -29.16
C ALA A 224 18.11 -0.49 -29.12
N MET A 225 17.20 0.30 -29.69
CA MET A 225 17.30 1.77 -29.75
C MET A 225 16.94 2.43 -28.41
N ALA A 226 16.00 1.83 -27.69
CA ALA A 226 15.63 2.18 -26.33
C ALA A 226 15.16 0.92 -25.58
N CYS A 227 14.77 1.06 -24.32
CA CYS A 227 14.12 0.04 -23.50
C CYS A 227 13.49 0.64 -22.23
N VAL A 228 12.62 -0.14 -21.59
CA VAL A 228 12.12 0.10 -20.22
C VAL A 228 12.49 -1.09 -19.33
N SER A 229 12.80 -0.85 -18.06
CA SER A 229 13.11 -1.90 -17.08
C SER A 229 11.98 -2.11 -16.09
N SER A 230 11.66 -3.36 -15.73
CA SER A 230 10.73 -3.65 -14.63
C SER A 230 11.20 -3.15 -13.26
N ALA A 231 12.50 -2.85 -13.11
CA ALA A 231 13.07 -2.28 -11.89
C ALA A 231 12.91 -0.76 -11.78
N ASP A 232 12.74 -0.06 -12.91
CA ASP A 232 12.39 1.37 -12.96
C ASP A 232 11.43 1.64 -14.15
N PRO A 233 10.15 1.24 -14.02
CA PRO A 233 9.22 1.19 -15.15
C PRO A 233 8.68 2.56 -15.57
N PHE A 234 9.21 3.65 -15.01
CA PHE A 234 8.85 5.03 -15.32
C PHE A 234 9.97 5.77 -16.08
N VAL A 235 11.10 5.11 -16.36
CA VAL A 235 12.22 5.68 -17.11
C VAL A 235 12.39 4.93 -18.44
N VAL A 236 12.33 5.66 -19.55
CA VAL A 236 12.74 5.15 -20.87
C VAL A 236 14.24 5.39 -21.05
N HIS A 237 14.99 4.30 -21.16
CA HIS A 237 16.41 4.33 -21.43
C HIS A 237 16.64 4.36 -22.94
N VAL A 238 17.21 5.45 -23.47
CA VAL A 238 17.44 5.63 -24.91
C VAL A 238 18.94 5.53 -25.20
N SER A 239 19.33 4.71 -26.19
CA SER A 239 20.74 4.57 -26.57
C SER A 239 21.26 5.87 -27.22
N SER A 240 22.39 6.39 -26.72
CA SER A 240 22.90 7.71 -27.10
C SER A 240 23.25 7.87 -28.59
N ASP A 241 23.54 6.77 -29.29
CA ASP A 241 23.81 6.73 -30.73
C ASP A 241 22.55 6.94 -31.60
N THR A 242 21.34 6.81 -31.03
CA THR A 242 20.06 7.10 -31.73
C THR A 242 19.70 8.58 -31.74
N ARG A 243 20.26 9.36 -30.80
CA ARG A 243 19.90 10.75 -30.49
C ARG A 243 19.86 11.62 -31.76
N ASP A 244 21.01 11.81 -32.38
CA ASP A 244 21.22 12.76 -33.49
C ASP A 244 21.60 12.06 -34.81
N THR A 245 21.48 10.72 -34.91
CA THR A 245 21.80 10.00 -36.16
C THR A 245 20.84 10.35 -37.30
N SER A 246 21.40 10.59 -38.49
CA SER A 246 20.65 10.89 -39.72
C SER A 246 19.97 9.68 -40.36
N THR A 247 20.25 8.47 -39.88
CA THR A 247 19.56 7.24 -40.32
C THR A 247 18.21 7.03 -39.64
N LEU A 248 17.91 7.78 -38.57
CA LEU A 248 16.62 7.81 -37.92
C LEU A 248 15.96 9.16 -38.20
N THR A 249 14.73 9.11 -38.70
CA THR A 249 13.89 10.31 -38.83
C THR A 249 13.17 10.62 -37.52
N ASP A 250 12.70 11.85 -37.37
CA ASP A 250 11.94 12.24 -36.18
C ASP A 250 10.62 11.48 -36.06
N TRP A 251 10.03 11.08 -37.19
CA TRP A 251 8.90 10.16 -37.24
C TRP A 251 9.26 8.80 -36.62
N MET A 252 10.42 8.24 -36.97
CA MET A 252 10.91 6.97 -36.42
C MET A 252 11.15 7.06 -34.90
N ARG A 253 11.73 8.17 -34.42
CA ARG A 253 11.90 8.44 -32.98
C ARG A 253 10.55 8.48 -32.25
N THR A 254 9.54 9.16 -32.82
CA THR A 254 8.18 9.19 -32.25
C THR A 254 7.53 7.81 -32.21
N GLY A 255 7.65 7.01 -33.27
CA GLY A 255 7.07 5.66 -33.29
C GLY A 255 7.69 4.72 -32.25
N VAL A 256 9.01 4.75 -32.06
CA VAL A 256 9.65 3.97 -30.98
C VAL A 256 9.31 4.55 -29.61
N ALA A 257 9.16 5.86 -29.43
CA ALA A 257 8.67 6.43 -28.17
C ALA A 257 7.27 5.91 -27.77
N TYR A 258 6.38 5.67 -28.73
CA TYR A 258 5.10 4.97 -28.48
C TYR A 258 5.31 3.50 -28.10
N HIS A 259 6.24 2.79 -28.75
CA HIS A 259 6.59 1.40 -28.42
C HIS A 259 7.12 1.29 -26.97
N GLU A 260 8.09 2.11 -26.58
CA GLU A 260 8.62 2.14 -25.19
C GLU A 260 7.57 2.53 -24.16
N TYR A 261 6.69 3.48 -24.48
CA TYR A 261 5.57 3.83 -23.59
C TYR A 261 4.59 2.66 -23.41
N SER A 262 4.44 1.77 -24.39
CA SER A 262 3.72 0.51 -24.18
C SER A 262 4.40 -0.34 -23.12
N HIS A 263 5.73 -0.45 -23.09
CA HIS A 263 6.45 -1.17 -22.03
C HIS A 263 6.30 -0.52 -20.64
N VAL A 264 6.26 0.82 -20.54
CA VAL A 264 5.85 1.51 -19.31
C VAL A 264 4.48 1.02 -18.85
N LEU A 265 3.47 1.04 -19.74
CA LEU A 265 2.11 0.59 -19.42
C LEU A 265 2.06 -0.90 -19.06
N GLN A 266 2.87 -1.75 -19.72
CA GLN A 266 2.97 -3.18 -19.44
C GLN A 266 3.52 -3.46 -18.04
N PHE A 267 4.68 -2.88 -17.69
CA PHE A 267 5.30 -3.08 -16.37
C PHE A 267 4.53 -2.41 -15.23
N THR A 268 3.83 -1.30 -15.49
CA THR A 268 3.00 -0.63 -14.48
C THR A 268 1.62 -1.28 -14.28
N ASN A 269 1.19 -2.19 -15.16
CA ASN A 269 -0.09 -2.91 -15.07
C ASN A 269 0.06 -4.41 -15.42
N PRO A 270 0.84 -5.20 -14.65
CA PRO A 270 1.21 -6.56 -15.04
C PRO A 270 0.01 -7.52 -15.17
N GLU A 271 -1.00 -7.42 -14.30
CA GLU A 271 -2.19 -8.29 -14.32
C GLU A 271 -3.03 -8.12 -15.60
N ALA A 272 -3.38 -6.87 -15.94
CA ALA A 272 -4.12 -6.54 -17.15
C ALA A 272 -3.35 -6.90 -18.42
N THR A 273 -2.02 -6.70 -18.38
CA THR A 273 -1.10 -7.03 -19.46
C THR A 273 -0.98 -8.54 -19.68
N ALA A 274 -0.87 -9.34 -18.61
CA ALA A 274 -0.82 -10.80 -18.72
C ALA A 274 -2.08 -11.38 -19.41
N SER A 275 -3.24 -10.77 -19.21
CA SER A 275 -4.46 -11.12 -19.94
C SER A 275 -4.35 -10.76 -21.44
N ALA A 276 -4.03 -9.51 -21.75
CA ALA A 276 -3.95 -9.00 -23.12
C ALA A 276 -2.86 -9.68 -23.98
N LEU A 277 -1.71 -10.01 -23.39
CA LEU A 277 -0.59 -10.71 -24.03
C LEU A 277 -0.99 -12.01 -24.74
N THR A 278 -2.08 -12.66 -24.31
CA THR A 278 -2.64 -13.85 -24.95
C THR A 278 -2.95 -13.62 -26.44
N ALA A 279 -3.42 -12.42 -26.82
CA ALA A 279 -3.72 -12.06 -28.22
C ALA A 279 -2.46 -11.81 -29.09
N PHE A 280 -1.30 -11.70 -28.45
CA PHE A 280 0.01 -11.47 -29.07
C PHE A 280 0.94 -12.68 -28.89
N GLY A 281 0.37 -13.86 -28.58
CA GLY A 281 1.12 -15.11 -28.38
C GLY A 281 2.05 -15.11 -27.17
N GLY A 282 1.83 -14.21 -26.21
CA GLY A 282 2.71 -13.97 -25.06
C GLY A 282 3.85 -12.97 -25.31
N ASN A 283 3.94 -12.35 -26.49
CA ASN A 283 5.06 -11.46 -26.83
C ASN A 283 4.78 -9.98 -26.51
N ALA A 284 5.52 -9.46 -25.54
CA ALA A 284 5.49 -8.06 -25.08
C ALA A 284 5.95 -7.07 -26.17
N GLU A 285 6.99 -7.41 -26.92
CA GLU A 285 7.53 -6.59 -28.01
C GLU A 285 6.51 -6.43 -29.15
N THR A 286 5.84 -7.53 -29.50
CA THR A 286 4.74 -7.51 -30.48
C THR A 286 3.57 -6.65 -29.99
N MET A 287 3.22 -6.75 -28.71
CA MET A 287 2.18 -5.90 -28.12
C MET A 287 2.58 -4.41 -28.07
N ALA A 288 3.88 -4.10 -27.96
CA ALA A 288 4.41 -2.74 -28.04
C ALA A 288 4.39 -2.16 -29.47
N ASP A 289 4.79 -2.95 -30.49
CA ASP A 289 4.58 -2.59 -31.90
C ASP A 289 3.10 -2.35 -32.20
N CYS A 290 2.22 -3.22 -31.70
CA CYS A 290 0.78 -3.05 -31.86
C CYS A 290 0.26 -1.78 -31.19
N TYR A 291 0.78 -1.37 -30.03
CA TYR A 291 0.41 -0.10 -29.40
C TYR A 291 0.76 1.10 -30.28
N ALA A 292 2.00 1.18 -30.76
CA ALA A 292 2.44 2.25 -31.66
C ALA A 292 1.57 2.30 -32.93
N LEU A 293 1.39 1.16 -33.60
CA LEU A 293 0.53 1.02 -34.78
C LEU A 293 -0.95 1.36 -34.52
N THR A 294 -1.42 1.33 -33.27
CA THR A 294 -2.84 1.51 -32.89
C THR A 294 -3.19 2.94 -32.49
N PHE A 295 -2.22 3.73 -32.03
CA PHE A 295 -2.43 5.10 -31.51
C PHE A 295 -1.62 6.20 -32.22
N LEU A 296 -0.56 5.87 -32.96
CA LEU A 296 0.14 6.82 -33.82
C LEU A 296 -0.41 6.72 -35.25
N ASP A 297 -1.23 7.70 -35.66
CA ASP A 297 -1.88 7.68 -36.97
C ASP A 297 -0.87 7.72 -38.12
N GLY A 298 -1.11 6.92 -39.17
CA GLY A 298 -0.17 6.74 -40.28
C GLY A 298 1.13 6.02 -39.94
N TRP A 299 1.33 5.48 -38.73
CA TRP A 299 2.53 4.72 -38.38
C TRP A 299 2.59 3.37 -39.12
N THR A 300 3.79 3.04 -39.59
CA THR A 300 4.16 1.77 -40.22
C THR A 300 5.53 1.36 -39.70
N LEU A 301 5.82 0.05 -39.64
CA LEU A 301 7.15 -0.41 -39.23
C LEU A 301 8.21 -0.16 -40.32
N ASP A 302 7.83 -0.27 -41.59
CA ASP A 302 8.72 0.00 -42.71
C ASP A 302 8.74 1.49 -43.07
N HIS A 303 9.95 2.02 -43.31
CA HIS A 303 10.22 3.40 -43.69
C HIS A 303 11.21 3.51 -44.85
N VAL A 304 11.14 4.65 -45.55
CA VAL A 304 12.10 5.05 -46.57
C VAL A 304 12.82 6.31 -46.11
N VAL A 305 14.14 6.23 -45.90
CA VAL A 305 14.98 7.36 -45.47
C VAL A 305 15.81 7.83 -46.66
N PRO A 306 15.52 9.02 -47.25
CA PRO A 306 16.28 9.53 -48.38
C PRO A 306 17.70 9.94 -47.95
N ILE A 307 18.68 9.58 -48.78
CA ILE A 307 20.10 9.93 -48.59
C ILE A 307 20.47 11.12 -49.47
N ASP A 308 20.00 11.09 -50.72
CA ASP A 308 20.15 12.15 -51.72
C ASP A 308 18.94 12.15 -52.68
N SER A 309 18.99 12.94 -53.76
CA SER A 309 17.90 13.05 -54.74
C SER A 309 17.68 11.79 -55.62
N SER A 310 18.47 10.74 -55.42
CA SER A 310 18.51 9.52 -56.23
C SER A 310 18.74 8.22 -55.44
N SER A 311 19.06 8.29 -54.14
CA SER A 311 19.28 7.11 -53.29
C SER A 311 18.60 7.23 -51.91
N TYR A 312 18.20 6.08 -51.35
CA TYR A 312 17.46 5.95 -50.09
C TYR A 312 17.80 4.63 -49.38
N TRP A 313 17.58 4.59 -48.07
CA TRP A 313 17.54 3.36 -47.29
C TRP A 313 16.09 2.87 -47.13
N GLU A 314 15.90 1.55 -47.18
CA GLU A 314 14.75 0.87 -46.58
C GLU A 314 15.12 0.54 -45.13
N VAL A 315 14.35 1.00 -44.15
CA VAL A 315 14.58 0.73 -42.73
C VAL A 315 13.29 0.23 -42.10
N SER A 316 13.34 -0.92 -41.44
CA SER A 316 12.22 -1.43 -40.63
C SER A 316 12.51 -1.13 -39.15
N VAL A 317 11.51 -0.64 -38.43
CA VAL A 317 11.57 -0.19 -37.02
C VAL A 317 10.50 -0.94 -36.24
N GLY A 318 10.90 -1.57 -35.13
CA GLY A 318 10.09 -2.58 -34.43
C GLY A 318 10.44 -4.00 -34.88
N TYR A 319 9.65 -4.99 -34.46
CA TYR A 319 9.93 -6.42 -34.61
C TYR A 319 9.31 -7.02 -35.88
N GLY A 320 8.95 -6.17 -36.86
CA GLY A 320 8.42 -6.59 -38.17
C GLY A 320 6.99 -7.15 -38.13
N TYR A 321 6.24 -6.96 -37.04
CA TYR A 321 4.90 -7.49 -36.88
C TYR A 321 3.80 -6.44 -37.11
N THR A 322 3.07 -6.54 -38.23
CA THR A 322 1.91 -5.67 -38.49
C THR A 322 0.64 -6.27 -37.90
N CYS A 323 0.00 -5.54 -36.99
CA CYS A 323 -1.14 -6.04 -36.21
C CYS A 323 -2.48 -5.84 -36.91
N ASP A 324 -3.37 -6.82 -36.79
CA ASP A 324 -4.71 -6.81 -37.39
C ASP A 324 -5.74 -6.00 -36.59
N ASP A 325 -6.95 -5.84 -37.14
CA ASP A 325 -8.03 -5.05 -36.53
C ASP A 325 -8.52 -5.62 -35.18
N ALA A 326 -8.44 -6.94 -34.98
CA ALA A 326 -8.83 -7.57 -33.71
C ALA A 326 -7.77 -7.31 -32.63
N GLN A 327 -6.48 -7.41 -32.99
CA GLN A 327 -5.36 -7.04 -32.11
C GLN A 327 -5.37 -5.54 -31.78
N ARG A 328 -5.66 -4.68 -32.76
CA ARG A 328 -5.86 -3.23 -32.56
C ARG A 328 -7.02 -2.96 -31.59
N GLN A 329 -8.09 -3.76 -31.64
CA GLN A 329 -9.17 -3.65 -30.64
C GLN A 329 -8.70 -4.13 -29.25
N VAL A 330 -7.98 -5.24 -29.14
CA VAL A 330 -7.41 -5.72 -27.85
C VAL A 330 -6.49 -4.68 -27.22
N ILE A 331 -5.68 -3.96 -28.00
CA ILE A 331 -4.88 -2.83 -27.50
C ILE A 331 -5.76 -1.71 -26.94
N ARG A 332 -6.88 -1.37 -27.59
CA ARG A 332 -7.81 -0.33 -27.11
C ARG A 332 -8.53 -0.75 -25.83
N ASP A 333 -8.98 -2.00 -25.77
CA ASP A 333 -9.64 -2.57 -24.59
C ASP A 333 -8.67 -2.70 -23.41
N TRP A 334 -7.42 -3.11 -23.67
CA TRP A 334 -6.32 -3.13 -22.68
C TRP A 334 -6.09 -1.72 -22.12
N VAL A 335 -5.81 -0.72 -22.96
CA VAL A 335 -5.60 0.68 -22.52
C VAL A 335 -6.81 1.22 -21.74
N GLY A 336 -8.03 0.92 -22.18
CA GLY A 336 -9.26 1.29 -21.48
C GLY A 336 -9.48 0.60 -20.12
N SER A 337 -8.72 -0.45 -19.80
CA SER A 337 -8.76 -1.17 -18.53
C SER A 337 -7.67 -0.76 -17.52
N LEU A 338 -6.65 -0.02 -17.97
CA LEU A 338 -5.45 0.26 -17.18
C LEU A 338 -5.70 1.23 -16.02
N GLY A 339 -4.76 1.18 -15.06
CA GLY A 339 -4.54 2.28 -14.14
C GLY A 339 -5.01 2.10 -12.71
N VAL A 340 -4.87 3.17 -11.94
CA VAL A 340 -5.23 3.20 -10.52
C VAL A 340 -6.75 3.21 -10.39
N GLN A 341 -7.31 2.03 -10.13
CA GLN A 341 -8.72 1.87 -9.75
C GLN A 341 -8.88 2.06 -8.23
N LYS A 342 -9.91 2.79 -7.79
CA LYS A 342 -10.17 3.03 -6.37
C LYS A 342 -10.71 1.75 -5.70
N ARG A 343 -9.90 1.14 -4.82
CA ARG A 343 -10.33 0.01 -3.98
C ARG A 343 -10.82 0.50 -2.62
N THR A 344 -11.82 -0.20 -2.08
CA THR A 344 -12.21 -0.10 -0.67
C THR A 344 -11.49 -1.20 0.09
N VAL A 345 -10.56 -0.83 0.97
CA VAL A 345 -9.92 -1.81 1.87
C VAL A 345 -10.94 -2.24 2.94
N SER A 346 -11.42 -3.48 2.83
CA SER A 346 -12.21 -4.15 3.86
C SER A 346 -11.32 -4.83 4.90
N GLN A 347 -11.86 -5.02 6.11
CA GLN A 347 -11.27 -5.83 7.18
C GLN A 347 -11.53 -7.33 6.95
#